data_AF-A0A952RXD5-F1
#
_entry.id   AF-A0A952RXD5-F1
#
_cell.length_a   1.000
_cell.length_b   1.000
_cell.length_c   1.000
_cell.angle_alpha   90.00
_cell.angle_beta   90.00
_cell.angle_gamma   90.00
#
_symmetry.space_group_name_H-M   'P 1'
#
loop_
_entity.id
_entity.type
_entity.pdbx_description
1 polymer ?
#
loop_
_entity_poly.entity_id
_entity_poly.type
_entity_poly.pdbx_seq_one_letter_code
_entity_poly.pdbx_strand_id
1 'polypeptide(L)'
;MLTTILIAGTAAAQPQPNVRTQEFDEKDGVPVILKHLPNWEAVRGSAVFIASKEELLRAAGERPVHSAIEFVGGTEAASAVYPEGRLLIVEYTTPQFASAADVEFLRILAQNPTEPATVYRRVGNYAVFVFDTPDAEAAVGLIDQVKYEKDIQWLGESPFLLQNLERYFVTTSRDIIYSIILWIFMGFAVAILFGGIAGYTYFKYREGVREKMVAFSDAGGLTRLNLDDLSEPIKLD
;
A
#
# COMPACT_ATOMS: atom_id res chain seq x y z
N MET A 1 -10.11 -28.94 28.83
CA MET A 1 -10.89 -27.74 28.45
C MET A 1 -9.92 -26.73 27.90
N LEU A 2 -9.95 -26.48 26.59
CA LEU A 2 -9.03 -25.56 25.91
C LEU A 2 -9.72 -24.20 25.79
N THR A 3 -9.16 -23.19 26.44
CA THR A 3 -9.68 -21.82 26.43
C THR A 3 -9.11 -21.10 25.20
N THR A 4 -9.95 -20.85 24.19
CA THR A 4 -9.59 -20.06 23.01
C THR A 4 -9.62 -18.58 23.37
N ILE A 5 -8.46 -17.93 23.40
CA ILE A 5 -8.36 -16.48 23.57
C ILE A 5 -8.55 -15.83 22.19
N LEU A 6 -9.69 -15.17 22.01
CA LEU A 6 -9.93 -14.24 20.91
C LEU A 6 -9.18 -12.94 21.19
N ILE A 7 -8.10 -12.68 20.45
CA ILE A 7 -7.46 -11.36 20.42
C ILE A 7 -8.27 -10.52 19.43
N ALA A 8 -9.22 -9.75 19.95
CA ALA A 8 -9.84 -8.67 19.20
C ALA A 8 -8.82 -7.52 19.11
N GLY A 9 -8.17 -7.39 17.95
CA GLY A 9 -7.37 -6.22 17.64
C GLY A 9 -8.30 -5.01 17.49
N THR A 10 -8.47 -4.23 18.55
CA THR A 10 -9.02 -2.89 18.42
C THR A 10 -7.99 -2.05 17.68
N ALA A 11 -8.24 -1.76 16.40
CA ALA A 11 -7.52 -0.70 15.70
C ALA A 11 -7.92 0.61 16.39
N ALA A 12 -7.08 1.06 17.33
CA ALA A 12 -7.22 2.39 17.91
C ALA A 12 -7.03 3.38 16.75
N ALA A 13 -8.13 4.02 16.33
CA ALA A 13 -8.06 5.16 15.44
C ALA A 13 -7.11 6.18 16.09
N GLN A 14 -5.93 6.35 15.50
CA GLN A 14 -5.00 7.36 15.96
C GLN A 14 -5.70 8.72 15.87
N PRO A 15 -5.63 9.57 16.90
CA PRO A 15 -6.19 10.91 16.83
C PRO A 15 -5.49 11.63 15.67
N GLN A 16 -6.26 11.91 14.61
CA GLN A 16 -5.78 12.67 13.46
C GLN A 16 -5.18 13.98 13.99
N PRO A 17 -3.92 14.30 13.67
CA PRO A 17 -3.39 15.63 13.97
C PRO A 17 -4.36 16.65 13.38
N ASN A 18 -4.53 17.78 14.06
CA ASN A 18 -5.40 18.89 13.65
C ASN A 18 -4.90 19.53 12.34
N VAL A 19 -4.96 18.76 11.26
CA VAL A 19 -4.51 19.08 9.91
C VAL A 19 -5.71 19.64 9.19
N ARG A 20 -5.66 20.95 8.93
CA ARG A 20 -6.69 21.63 8.15
C ARG A 20 -6.47 21.29 6.68
N THR A 21 -7.24 20.34 6.15
CA THR A 21 -7.27 19.99 4.72
C THR A 21 -8.67 20.21 4.13
N GLN A 22 -8.73 20.45 2.83
CA GLN A 22 -9.94 20.59 2.03
C GLN A 22 -10.70 19.27 1.98
N GLU A 23 -9.98 18.15 1.88
CA GLU A 23 -10.58 16.83 1.73
C GLU A 23 -9.69 15.75 2.34
N PHE A 24 -10.30 14.87 3.13
CA PHE A 24 -9.69 13.62 3.56
C PHE A 24 -10.27 12.48 2.75
N ASP A 25 -9.44 11.53 2.37
CA ASP A 25 -9.93 10.28 1.82
C ASP A 25 -10.70 9.49 2.90
N GLU A 26 -11.90 9.03 2.56
CA GLU A 26 -12.80 8.37 3.50
C GLU A 26 -12.29 7.00 3.99
N LYS A 27 -11.40 6.33 3.23
CA LYS A 27 -10.93 4.98 3.53
C LYS A 27 -9.74 4.99 4.47
N ASP A 28 -8.76 5.88 4.23
CA ASP A 28 -7.50 5.92 4.98
C ASP A 28 -7.25 7.22 5.75
N GLY A 29 -8.12 8.22 5.62
CA GLY A 29 -8.07 9.46 6.40
C GLY A 29 -6.87 10.35 6.06
N VAL A 30 -6.27 10.16 4.88
CA VAL A 30 -5.13 10.94 4.38
C VAL A 30 -5.63 12.15 3.57
N PRO A 31 -5.01 13.34 3.70
CA PRO A 31 -5.31 14.47 2.82
C PRO A 31 -5.24 14.08 1.34
N VAL A 32 -6.31 14.33 0.58
CA VAL A 32 -6.47 13.83 -0.79
C VAL A 32 -5.36 14.35 -1.72
N ILE A 33 -4.89 15.59 -1.52
CA ILE A 33 -3.80 16.19 -2.31
C ILE A 33 -2.50 15.35 -2.31
N LEU A 34 -2.24 14.60 -1.24
CA LEU A 34 -1.09 13.70 -1.19
C LEU A 34 -1.22 12.53 -2.19
N LYS A 35 -2.44 12.05 -2.42
CA LYS A 35 -2.70 10.97 -3.38
C LYS A 35 -2.54 11.41 -4.83
N HIS A 36 -2.52 12.72 -5.08
CA HIS A 36 -2.24 13.29 -6.40
C HIS A 36 -0.75 13.29 -6.76
N LEU A 37 0.12 12.92 -5.81
CA LEU A 37 1.53 12.68 -6.10
C LEU A 37 1.70 11.44 -7.01
N PRO A 38 2.53 11.53 -8.07
CA PRO A 38 2.83 10.39 -8.93
C PRO A 38 3.31 9.18 -8.14
N ASN A 39 2.70 8.03 -8.36
CA ASN A 39 3.03 6.79 -7.64
C ASN A 39 3.02 6.98 -6.10
N TRP A 40 1.97 7.62 -5.58
CA TRP A 40 1.76 7.95 -4.16
C TRP A 40 2.22 6.85 -3.18
N GLU A 41 1.90 5.59 -3.45
CA GLU A 41 2.24 4.46 -2.57
C GLU A 41 3.75 4.31 -2.35
N ALA A 42 4.55 4.55 -3.38
CA ALA A 42 6.02 4.43 -3.28
C ALA A 42 6.65 5.62 -2.55
N VAL A 43 6.03 6.80 -2.60
CA VAL A 43 6.58 8.05 -2.04
C VAL A 43 5.98 8.45 -0.70
N ARG A 44 5.05 7.65 -0.15
CA ARG A 44 4.39 7.91 1.13
C ARG A 44 5.36 8.24 2.28
N GLY A 45 6.55 7.63 2.28
CA GLY A 45 7.58 7.87 3.30
C GLY A 45 8.32 9.21 3.20
N SER A 46 8.31 9.87 2.03
CA SER A 46 8.95 11.17 1.80
C SER A 46 7.95 12.29 1.54
N ALA A 47 6.67 11.95 1.45
CA ALA A 47 5.60 12.89 1.15
C ALA A 47 5.23 13.73 2.37
N VAL A 48 4.99 15.02 2.13
CA VAL A 48 4.69 16.02 3.15
C VAL A 48 3.48 16.82 2.69
N PHE A 49 2.47 16.88 3.56
CA PHE A 49 1.33 17.79 3.41
C PHE A 49 1.70 19.16 3.96
N ILE A 50 1.29 20.20 3.25
CA ILE A 50 1.66 21.59 3.52
C ILE A 50 0.40 22.45 3.41
N ALA A 51 -0.02 23.04 4.53
CA ALA A 51 -1.17 23.95 4.60
C ALA A 51 -0.78 25.37 5.03
N SER A 52 0.51 25.63 5.25
CA SER A 52 1.03 26.93 5.68
C SER A 52 2.39 27.23 5.05
N LYS A 53 2.75 28.51 5.06
CA LYS A 53 4.04 28.97 4.52
C LYS A 53 5.21 28.44 5.35
N GLU A 54 5.03 28.34 6.66
CA GLU A 54 6.03 27.80 7.59
C GLU A 54 6.28 26.30 7.32
N GLU A 55 5.24 25.54 6.98
CA GLU A 55 5.38 24.14 6.55
C GLU A 55 6.08 24.04 5.20
N LEU A 56 5.75 24.92 4.25
CA LEU A 56 6.37 24.95 2.93
C LEU A 56 7.89 25.15 3.05
N LEU A 57 8.31 26.14 3.84
CA LEU A 57 9.72 26.43 4.04
C LEU A 57 10.45 25.29 4.76
N ARG A 58 9.81 24.61 5.71
CA ARG A 58 10.39 23.42 6.36
C ARG A 58 10.51 22.22 5.41
N ALA A 59 9.55 22.02 4.52
CA ALA A 59 9.52 20.87 3.63
C ALA A 59 10.43 21.01 2.39
N ALA A 60 10.46 22.21 1.79
CA ALA A 60 11.13 22.46 0.51
C ALA A 60 12.26 23.50 0.58
N GLY A 61 12.51 24.08 1.75
CA GLY A 61 13.48 25.17 1.93
C GLY A 61 12.97 26.52 1.40
N GLU A 62 13.83 27.53 1.41
CA GLU A 62 13.53 28.81 0.78
C GLU A 62 13.82 28.76 -0.73
N ARG A 63 12.81 29.11 -1.54
CA ARG A 63 12.91 29.22 -3.00
C ARG A 63 12.26 30.53 -3.46
N PRO A 64 12.73 31.14 -4.55
CA PRO A 64 12.16 32.40 -5.06
C PRO A 64 10.64 32.35 -5.23
N VAL A 65 10.12 31.23 -5.77
CA VAL A 65 8.69 31.03 -6.05
C VAL A 65 7.83 30.92 -4.78
N HIS A 66 8.39 30.54 -3.63
CA HIS A 66 7.64 30.40 -2.37
C HIS A 66 7.13 31.75 -1.85
N SER A 67 7.72 32.86 -2.30
CA SER A 67 7.24 34.21 -1.96
C SER A 67 5.83 34.46 -2.51
N ALA A 68 5.53 33.95 -3.69
CA ALA A 68 4.24 34.12 -4.40
C ALA A 68 3.19 33.05 -4.07
N ILE A 69 3.55 32.01 -3.31
CA ILE A 69 2.56 31.03 -2.82
C ILE A 69 1.86 31.61 -1.60
N GLU A 70 0.54 31.81 -1.74
CA GLU A 70 -0.33 32.28 -0.67
C GLU A 70 -1.28 31.16 -0.22
N PHE A 71 -1.16 30.77 1.06
CA PHE A 71 -2.01 29.77 1.71
C PHE A 71 -3.33 30.41 2.19
N VAL A 72 -4.08 31.01 1.27
CA VAL A 72 -5.37 31.66 1.52
C VAL A 72 -6.51 30.88 0.87
N GLY A 73 -7.72 30.97 1.43
CA GLY A 73 -8.91 30.37 0.81
C GLY A 73 -8.95 28.84 0.80
N GLY A 74 -8.02 28.16 1.46
CA GLY A 74 -7.91 26.70 1.45
C GLY A 74 -6.83 26.15 0.51
N THR A 75 -5.96 27.00 -0.05
CA THR A 75 -4.78 26.52 -0.80
C THR A 75 -3.99 25.51 0.01
N GLU A 76 -3.66 24.39 -0.62
CA GLU A 76 -2.90 23.29 -0.02
C GLU A 76 -1.77 22.89 -0.93
N ALA A 77 -0.75 22.26 -0.37
CA ALA A 77 0.35 21.74 -1.14
C ALA A 77 0.80 20.36 -0.66
N ALA A 78 1.34 19.59 -1.59
CA ALA A 78 1.97 18.31 -1.35
C ALA A 78 3.37 18.34 -1.94
N SER A 79 4.36 17.87 -1.18
CA SER A 79 5.72 17.72 -1.68
C SER A 79 6.23 16.31 -1.42
N ALA A 80 7.01 15.76 -2.36
CA ALA A 80 7.72 14.51 -2.18
C ALA A 80 9.05 14.53 -2.93
N VAL A 81 9.95 13.63 -2.56
CA VAL A 81 11.26 13.49 -3.18
C VAL A 81 11.21 12.36 -4.21
N TYR A 82 11.60 12.68 -5.44
CA TYR A 82 11.74 11.76 -6.57
C TYR A 82 13.19 11.74 -7.06
N PRO A 83 13.59 10.70 -7.82
CA PRO A 83 14.90 10.68 -8.48
C PRO A 83 15.16 11.88 -9.39
N GLU A 84 14.12 12.41 -10.02
CA GLU A 84 14.15 13.57 -10.92
C GLU A 84 14.21 14.91 -10.19
N GLY A 85 14.04 14.92 -8.85
CA GLY A 85 14.06 16.13 -8.03
C GLY A 85 12.95 16.16 -6.98
N ARG A 86 12.83 17.30 -6.30
CA ARG A 86 11.74 17.51 -5.33
C ARG A 86 10.51 18.03 -6.05
N LEU A 87 9.45 17.24 -6.06
CA LEU A 87 8.15 17.65 -6.57
C LEU A 87 7.41 18.47 -5.50
N LEU A 88 6.77 19.56 -5.93
CA LEU A 88 5.81 20.33 -5.15
C LEU A 88 4.57 20.58 -6.01
N ILE A 89 3.42 20.12 -5.54
CA ILE A 89 2.11 20.42 -6.13
C ILE A 89 1.44 21.41 -5.19
N VAL A 90 0.99 22.55 -5.71
CA VAL A 90 0.17 23.52 -4.98
C VAL A 90 -1.21 23.55 -5.61
N GLU A 91 -2.23 23.15 -4.85
CA GLU A 91 -3.63 23.21 -5.23
C GLU A 91 -4.27 24.52 -4.80
N TYR A 92 -4.74 25.29 -5.78
CA TYR A 92 -5.60 26.44 -5.54
C TYR A 92 -7.07 26.03 -5.57
N THR A 93 -7.88 26.66 -4.72
CA THR A 93 -9.31 26.36 -4.61
C THR A 93 -10.08 26.69 -5.89
N THR A 94 -9.62 27.68 -6.67
CA THR A 94 -10.26 28.09 -7.93
C THR A 94 -9.27 28.20 -9.09
N PRO A 95 -9.74 28.02 -10.34
CA PRO A 95 -8.92 28.23 -11.53
C PRO A 95 -8.39 29.67 -11.63
N GLN A 96 -9.15 30.66 -11.16
CA GLN A 96 -8.74 32.07 -11.23
C GLN A 96 -7.53 32.35 -10.33
N PHE A 97 -7.50 31.79 -9.11
CA PHE A 97 -6.33 31.88 -8.24
C PHE A 97 -5.12 31.17 -8.86
N ALA A 98 -5.32 29.97 -9.43
CA ALA A 98 -4.24 29.25 -10.11
C ALA A 98 -3.66 30.05 -11.30
N SER A 99 -4.52 30.67 -12.11
CA SER A 99 -4.09 31.50 -13.25
C SER A 99 -3.39 32.79 -12.82
N ALA A 100 -3.83 33.43 -11.74
CA ALA A 100 -3.16 34.62 -11.21
C ALA A 100 -1.76 34.27 -10.69
N ALA A 101 -1.63 33.16 -9.96
CA ALA A 101 -0.35 32.69 -9.45
C ALA A 101 0.61 32.26 -10.57
N ASP A 102 0.10 31.62 -11.64
CA ASP A 102 0.88 31.18 -12.82
C ASP A 102 1.64 32.33 -13.49
N VAL A 103 0.97 33.46 -13.73
CA VAL A 103 1.60 34.67 -14.28
C VAL A 103 2.77 35.13 -13.39
N GLU A 104 2.58 35.09 -12.07
CA GLU A 104 3.58 35.52 -11.11
C GLU A 104 4.75 34.54 -11.00
N PHE A 105 4.49 33.23 -11.03
CA PHE A 105 5.53 32.21 -11.02
C PHE A 105 6.42 32.28 -12.25
N LEU A 106 5.82 32.40 -13.44
CA LEU A 106 6.58 32.58 -14.69
C LEU A 106 7.44 33.84 -14.64
N ARG A 107 6.90 34.94 -14.10
CA ARG A 107 7.64 36.19 -13.91
C ARG A 107 8.83 36.01 -12.96
N ILE A 108 8.63 35.36 -11.82
CA ILE A 108 9.68 35.14 -10.81
C ILE A 108 10.78 34.23 -11.35
N LEU A 109 10.41 33.13 -12.01
CA LEU A 109 11.36 32.17 -12.59
C LEU A 109 12.18 32.79 -13.73
N ALA A 110 11.57 33.66 -14.54
CA ALA A 110 12.30 34.41 -15.58
C ALA A 110 13.28 35.42 -15.00
N GLN A 111 12.98 36.03 -13.85
CA GLN A 111 13.83 37.01 -13.18
C GLN A 111 14.91 36.40 -12.29
N ASN A 112 14.66 35.20 -11.75
CA ASN A 112 15.53 34.51 -10.81
C ASN A 112 15.79 33.07 -11.30
N PRO A 113 16.56 32.91 -12.40
CA PRO A 113 16.93 31.58 -12.86
C PRO A 113 17.72 30.86 -11.76
N THR A 114 17.36 29.60 -11.48
CA THR A 114 18.05 28.75 -10.52
C THR A 114 18.97 27.75 -11.21
N GLU A 115 20.08 27.39 -10.55
CA GLU A 115 20.91 26.24 -10.91
C GLU A 115 20.93 25.27 -9.72
N PRO A 116 20.41 24.03 -9.84
CA PRO A 116 19.75 23.45 -11.02
C PRO A 116 18.44 24.16 -11.39
N ALA A 117 18.02 24.02 -12.65
CA ALA A 117 16.82 24.67 -13.15
C ALA A 117 15.57 24.17 -12.40
N THR A 118 14.65 25.08 -12.09
CA THR A 118 13.32 24.72 -11.59
C THR A 118 12.40 24.52 -12.78
N VAL A 119 11.80 23.33 -12.92
CA VAL A 119 10.80 23.06 -13.97
C VAL A 119 9.42 23.33 -13.38
N TYR A 120 8.61 24.07 -14.12
CA TYR A 120 7.28 24.51 -13.68
C TYR A 120 6.24 24.28 -14.76
N ARG A 121 5.03 23.86 -14.35
CA ARG A 121 3.85 23.84 -15.20
C ARG A 121 2.57 23.96 -14.39
N ARG A 122 1.58 24.66 -14.95
CA ARG A 122 0.21 24.66 -14.44
C ARG A 122 -0.60 23.50 -15.03
N VAL A 123 -1.31 22.75 -14.19
CA VAL A 123 -2.20 21.65 -14.58
C VAL A 123 -3.57 21.88 -13.90
N GLY A 124 -4.52 22.45 -14.63
CA GLY A 124 -5.82 22.81 -14.04
C GLY A 124 -5.66 23.84 -12.91
N ASN A 125 -6.05 23.46 -11.70
CA ASN A 125 -5.88 24.26 -10.48
C ASN A 125 -4.54 24.04 -9.78
N TYR A 126 -3.68 23.16 -10.32
CA TYR A 126 -2.37 22.86 -9.73
C TYR A 126 -1.27 23.72 -10.34
N ALA A 127 -0.42 24.26 -9.48
CA ALA A 127 0.90 24.74 -9.83
C ALA A 127 1.90 23.66 -9.43
N VAL A 128 2.58 23.06 -10.41
CA VAL A 128 3.49 21.93 -10.20
C VAL A 128 4.92 22.37 -10.46
N PHE A 129 5.79 22.16 -9.48
CA PHE A 129 7.21 22.48 -9.53
C PHE A 129 8.04 21.24 -9.31
N VAL A 130 9.14 21.11 -10.05
CA VAL A 130 10.22 20.18 -9.76
C VAL A 130 11.49 20.98 -9.50
N PHE A 131 11.96 20.94 -8.26
CA PHE A 131 13.17 21.62 -7.81
C PHE A 131 14.38 20.69 -7.87
N ASP A 132 15.56 21.31 -7.97
CA ASP A 132 16.87 20.64 -7.94
C ASP A 132 17.01 19.53 -8.99
N THR A 133 16.36 19.68 -10.16
CA THR A 133 16.43 18.63 -11.16
C THR A 133 17.78 18.60 -11.87
N PRO A 134 18.46 17.43 -11.92
CA PRO A 134 19.65 17.25 -12.75
C PRO A 134 19.32 17.15 -14.25
N ASP A 135 18.07 16.81 -14.59
CA ASP A 135 17.58 16.62 -15.96
C ASP A 135 16.18 17.22 -16.14
N ALA A 136 16.13 18.33 -16.90
CA ALA A 136 14.89 19.04 -17.16
C ALA A 136 13.86 18.20 -17.94
N GLU A 137 14.29 17.28 -18.82
CA GLU A 137 13.37 16.44 -19.59
C GLU A 137 12.70 15.39 -18.71
N ALA A 138 13.49 14.74 -17.84
CA ALA A 138 12.95 13.80 -16.84
C ALA A 138 11.97 14.49 -15.88
N ALA A 139 12.28 15.72 -15.45
CA ALA A 139 11.38 16.51 -14.62
C ALA A 139 10.05 16.82 -15.32
N VAL A 140 10.05 17.14 -16.62
CA VAL A 140 8.81 17.30 -17.40
C VAL A 140 8.00 16.00 -17.42
N GLY A 141 8.67 14.86 -17.62
CA GLY A 141 8.02 13.54 -17.58
C GLY A 141 7.43 13.20 -16.20
N LEU A 142 8.01 13.69 -15.11
CA LEU A 142 7.42 13.57 -13.78
C LEU A 142 6.15 14.43 -13.64
N ILE A 143 6.16 15.66 -14.14
CA ILE A 143 4.98 16.54 -14.14
C ILE A 143 3.86 15.95 -15.02
N ASP A 144 4.18 15.24 -16.11
CA ASP A 144 3.17 14.59 -16.98
C ASP A 144 2.34 13.51 -16.26
N GLN A 145 2.88 12.95 -15.18
CA GLN A 145 2.19 11.96 -14.36
C GLN A 145 1.23 12.61 -13.35
N VAL A 146 1.37 13.91 -13.08
CA VAL A 146 0.47 14.64 -12.19
C VAL A 146 -0.86 14.87 -12.90
N LYS A 147 -1.88 14.12 -12.50
CA LYS A 147 -3.24 14.26 -13.01
C LYS A 147 -4.10 15.00 -12.00
N TYR A 148 -4.82 15.99 -12.49
CA TYR A 148 -5.85 16.67 -11.70
C TYR A 148 -7.09 15.77 -11.64
N GLU A 149 -7.27 15.08 -10.51
CA GLU A 149 -8.41 14.19 -10.25
C GLU A 149 -9.23 14.77 -9.10
N LYS A 150 -9.97 15.85 -9.37
CA LYS A 150 -10.95 16.33 -8.39
C LYS A 150 -12.25 15.55 -8.57
N ASP A 151 -12.70 14.87 -7.53
CA ASP A 151 -14.02 14.26 -7.50
C ASP A 151 -15.08 15.37 -7.53
N ILE A 152 -15.68 15.55 -8.69
CA ILE A 152 -16.75 16.53 -8.87
C ILE A 152 -18.02 15.91 -8.28
N GLN A 153 -18.37 16.31 -7.06
CA GLN A 153 -19.71 16.07 -6.52
C GLN A 153 -20.70 16.93 -7.32
N TRP A 154 -21.50 16.27 -8.14
CA TRP A 154 -22.59 16.91 -8.86
C TRP A 154 -23.70 17.26 -7.86
N LEU A 155 -24.21 18.50 -7.89
CA LEU A 155 -25.34 18.95 -7.06
C LEU A 155 -26.68 18.26 -7.46
N GLY A 156 -26.65 17.33 -8.42
CA GLY A 156 -27.77 16.52 -8.92
C GLY A 156 -27.27 15.15 -9.39
N GLU A 157 -28.06 14.42 -10.17
CA GLU A 157 -27.69 13.07 -10.65
C GLU A 157 -26.46 13.16 -11.59
N SER A 158 -25.37 12.47 -11.24
CA SER A 158 -24.13 12.59 -12.01
C SER A 158 -24.26 11.88 -13.37
N PRO A 159 -23.75 12.48 -14.46
CA PRO A 159 -23.81 11.84 -15.79
C PRO A 159 -22.91 10.59 -15.89
N PHE A 160 -22.03 10.37 -14.91
CA PHE A 160 -21.09 9.25 -14.85
C PHE A 160 -21.42 8.25 -13.75
N LEU A 161 -22.59 8.35 -13.10
CA LEU A 161 -22.98 7.52 -11.96
C LEU A 161 -22.91 6.03 -12.29
N LEU A 162 -23.38 5.65 -13.49
CA LEU A 162 -23.32 4.28 -13.99
C LEU A 162 -21.89 3.78 -14.23
N GLN A 163 -21.01 4.64 -14.78
CA GLN A 163 -19.61 4.30 -15.05
C GLN A 163 -18.80 4.15 -13.76
N ASN A 164 -19.05 5.02 -12.77
CA ASN A 164 -18.42 4.96 -11.46
C ASN A 164 -18.90 3.74 -10.66
N LEU A 165 -20.20 3.43 -10.74
CA LEU A 165 -20.74 2.18 -10.20
C LEU A 165 -20.09 0.96 -10.87
N GLU A 166 -19.97 0.94 -12.20
CA GLU A 166 -19.33 -0.15 -12.92
C GLU A 166 -17.87 -0.37 -12.46
N ARG A 167 -17.07 0.70 -12.36
CA ARG A 167 -15.68 0.61 -11.84
C ARG A 167 -15.63 0.14 -10.39
N TYR A 168 -16.52 0.65 -9.54
CA TYR A 168 -16.64 0.22 -8.14
C TYR A 168 -17.02 -1.26 -8.04
N PHE A 169 -17.98 -1.72 -8.84
CA PHE A 169 -18.38 -3.13 -8.89
C PHE A 169 -17.27 -4.02 -9.41
N VAL A 170 -16.55 -3.62 -10.47
CA VAL A 170 -15.46 -4.41 -11.05
C VAL A 170 -14.29 -4.56 -10.06
N THR A 171 -13.86 -3.47 -9.43
CA THR A 171 -12.75 -3.48 -8.46
C THR A 171 -13.11 -4.26 -7.19
N THR A 172 -14.29 -3.99 -6.61
CA THR A 172 -14.77 -4.68 -5.40
C THR A 172 -15.01 -6.17 -5.65
N SER A 173 -15.59 -6.55 -6.80
CA SER A 173 -15.84 -7.96 -7.11
C SER A 173 -14.54 -8.75 -7.26
N ARG A 174 -13.50 -8.15 -7.85
CA ARG A 174 -12.19 -8.77 -7.99
C ARG A 174 -11.61 -9.14 -6.62
N ASP A 175 -11.61 -8.20 -5.67
CA ASP A 175 -11.01 -8.41 -4.36
C ASP A 175 -11.80 -9.43 -3.52
N ILE A 176 -13.14 -9.40 -3.62
CA ILE A 176 -14.00 -10.40 -2.99
C ILE A 176 -13.70 -11.81 -3.54
N ILE A 177 -13.59 -11.96 -4.86
CA ILE A 177 -13.28 -13.24 -5.48
C ILE A 177 -11.93 -13.77 -5.01
N TYR A 178 -10.88 -12.94 -4.99
CA TYR A 178 -9.57 -13.35 -4.50
C TYR A 178 -9.60 -13.76 -3.02
N SER A 179 -10.31 -13.01 -2.19
CA SER A 179 -10.46 -13.32 -0.76
C SER A 179 -11.14 -14.68 -0.55
N ILE A 180 -12.26 -14.94 -1.24
CA ILE A 180 -12.99 -16.21 -1.12
C ILE A 180 -12.12 -17.38 -1.58
N ILE A 181 -11.45 -17.24 -2.73
CA ILE A 181 -10.56 -18.29 -3.25
C ILE A 181 -9.44 -18.59 -2.25
N LEU A 182 -8.78 -17.56 -1.71
CA LEU A 182 -7.70 -17.72 -0.75
C LEU A 182 -8.17 -18.41 0.53
N TRP A 183 -9.34 -18.04 1.07
CA TRP A 183 -9.92 -18.68 2.24
C TRP A 183 -10.26 -20.16 2.01
N ILE A 184 -10.79 -20.51 0.83
CA ILE A 184 -11.08 -21.90 0.47
C ILE A 184 -9.78 -22.72 0.43
N PHE A 185 -8.75 -22.23 -0.27
CA PHE A 185 -7.46 -22.92 -0.34
C PHE A 185 -6.80 -23.05 1.03
N MET A 186 -6.86 -22.00 1.86
CA MET A 186 -6.34 -22.05 3.23
C MET A 186 -7.08 -23.10 4.06
N GLY A 187 -8.42 -23.13 3.98
CA GLY A 187 -9.24 -24.13 4.68
C GLY A 187 -8.88 -25.56 4.29
N PHE A 188 -8.68 -25.83 3.00
CA PHE A 188 -8.24 -27.14 2.53
C PHE A 188 -6.83 -27.50 3.02
N ALA A 189 -5.88 -26.55 2.94
CA ALA A 189 -4.52 -26.78 3.41
C ALA A 189 -4.51 -27.13 4.91
N VAL A 190 -5.26 -26.38 5.72
CA VAL A 190 -5.42 -26.62 7.16
C VAL A 190 -6.05 -27.99 7.41
N ALA A 191 -7.12 -28.35 6.70
CA ALA A 191 -7.79 -29.64 6.86
C ALA A 191 -6.87 -30.82 6.52
N ILE A 192 -6.08 -30.73 5.44
CA ILE A 192 -5.12 -31.77 5.06
C ILE A 192 -4.02 -31.89 6.12
N LEU A 193 -3.51 -30.76 6.63
CA LEU A 193 -2.43 -30.74 7.61
C LEU A 193 -2.89 -31.36 8.94
N PHE A 194 -4.05 -30.95 9.45
CA PHE A 194 -4.63 -31.53 10.67
C PHE A 194 -5.04 -33.00 10.49
N GLY A 195 -5.63 -33.35 9.35
CA GLY A 195 -5.98 -34.73 9.03
C GLY A 195 -4.74 -35.64 8.96
N GLY A 196 -3.66 -35.14 8.35
CA GLY A 196 -2.37 -35.83 8.29
C GLY A 196 -1.74 -36.04 9.67
N ILE A 197 -1.71 -35.00 10.51
CA ILE A 197 -1.20 -35.10 11.89
C ILE A 197 -2.03 -36.11 12.69
N ALA A 198 -3.36 -35.95 12.71
CA ALA A 198 -4.24 -36.83 13.48
C ALA A 198 -4.13 -38.29 13.01
N GLY A 199 -4.09 -38.52 11.69
CA GLY A 199 -3.89 -39.83 11.11
C GLY A 199 -2.54 -40.45 11.48
N TYR A 200 -1.46 -39.68 11.41
CA TYR A 200 -0.12 -40.14 11.79
C TYR A 200 -0.02 -40.47 13.28
N THR A 201 -0.54 -39.61 14.16
CA THR A 201 -0.57 -39.85 15.60
C THR A 201 -1.37 -41.12 15.93
N TYR A 202 -2.53 -41.32 15.31
CA TYR A 202 -3.33 -42.53 15.50
C TYR A 202 -2.62 -43.78 15.00
N PHE A 203 -1.95 -43.70 13.84
CA PHE A 203 -1.15 -44.80 13.30
C PHE A 203 -0.03 -45.21 14.26
N LYS A 204 0.72 -44.25 14.79
CA LYS A 204 1.79 -44.50 15.76
C LYS A 204 1.29 -45.04 17.10
N TYR A 205 0.15 -44.55 17.58
CA TYR A 205 -0.50 -45.11 18.76
C TYR A 205 -0.86 -46.59 18.54
N ARG A 206 -1.44 -46.92 17.38
CA ARG A 206 -1.81 -48.30 17.04
C ARG A 206 -0.60 -49.23 16.88
N GLU A 207 0.50 -48.75 16.29
CA GLU A 207 1.76 -49.50 16.23
C GLU A 207 2.29 -49.81 17.62
N GLY A 208 2.36 -48.82 18.52
CA GLY A 208 2.82 -49.04 19.90
C GLY A 208 1.92 -50.00 20.70
N VAL A 209 0.62 -50.05 20.43
CA VAL A 209 -0.27 -51.07 21.02
C VAL A 209 0.04 -52.46 20.46
N ARG A 210 0.37 -52.58 19.16
CA ARG A 210 0.75 -53.87 18.54
C ARG A 210 2.08 -54.39 19.03
N GLU A 211 3.07 -53.52 19.26
CA GLU A 211 4.36 -53.90 19.84
C GLU A 211 4.22 -54.39 21.30
N LYS A 212 3.28 -53.81 22.05
CA LYS A 212 2.97 -54.20 23.44
C LYS A 212 2.02 -55.39 23.55
N MET A 213 1.33 -55.76 22.48
CA MET A 213 0.63 -57.04 22.40
C MET A 213 1.70 -58.11 22.36
N VAL A 214 1.97 -58.69 23.53
CA VAL A 214 2.89 -59.80 23.73
C VAL A 214 2.54 -60.89 22.72
N ALA A 215 3.37 -61.05 21.69
CA ALA A 215 3.50 -62.34 21.06
C ALA A 215 3.92 -63.28 22.19
N PHE A 216 3.06 -64.25 22.51
CA PHE A 216 3.19 -65.27 23.56
C PHE A 216 2.68 -64.90 24.96
N SER A 217 1.51 -65.45 25.30
CA SER A 217 1.29 -66.11 26.58
C SER A 217 0.73 -67.51 26.31
N ASP A 218 1.67 -68.45 26.19
CA ASP A 218 1.58 -69.86 26.58
C ASP A 218 0.30 -70.67 26.24
N ALA A 219 0.30 -71.26 25.03
CA ALA A 219 0.06 -72.70 24.76
C ALA A 219 -0.50 -72.89 23.33
N GLY A 220 0.37 -73.26 22.38
CA GLY A 220 -0.03 -73.61 21.00
C GLY A 220 0.89 -73.00 19.95
N GLY A 221 2.19 -73.26 20.08
CA GLY A 221 3.22 -72.73 19.20
C GLY A 221 3.05 -73.16 17.76
N LEU A 222 3.18 -72.19 16.85
CA LEU A 222 3.91 -72.31 15.59
C LEU A 222 4.16 -70.89 15.07
N THR A 223 5.34 -70.37 15.38
CA THR A 223 5.82 -69.04 14.99
C THR A 223 6.92 -69.27 13.98
N ARG A 224 6.74 -68.83 12.73
CA ARG A 224 7.81 -68.89 11.75
C ARG A 224 8.72 -67.68 11.95
N LEU A 225 9.98 -67.94 12.24
CA LEU A 225 11.05 -66.97 12.39
C LEU A 225 11.44 -66.45 10.99
N ASN A 226 11.26 -65.15 10.72
CA ASN A 226 11.68 -64.52 9.47
C ASN A 226 13.08 -63.95 9.66
N LEU A 227 14.10 -64.59 9.07
CA LEU A 227 15.53 -64.29 9.28
C LEU A 227 16.19 -63.61 8.07
N ASP A 228 15.40 -63.20 7.08
CA ASP A 228 15.91 -62.76 5.78
C ASP A 228 16.77 -61.46 5.82
N ASP A 229 16.74 -60.70 6.93
CA ASP A 229 17.47 -59.44 7.09
C ASP A 229 18.61 -59.48 8.13
N LEU A 230 18.93 -60.64 8.72
CA LEU A 230 19.87 -60.75 9.86
C LEU A 230 21.05 -61.74 9.68
N SER A 231 21.32 -62.24 8.47
CA SER A 231 22.50 -63.10 8.24
C SER A 231 23.53 -62.45 7.30
N GLU A 232 24.79 -62.41 7.74
CA GLU A 232 25.95 -61.98 6.96
C GLU A 232 26.31 -62.96 5.82
N PRO A 233 26.94 -62.48 4.72
CA PRO A 233 27.30 -63.32 3.57
C PRO A 233 28.43 -64.30 3.90
N ILE A 234 28.17 -65.59 3.69
CA ILE A 234 29.12 -66.68 3.92
C ILE A 234 30.31 -66.53 2.96
N LYS A 235 31.50 -66.22 3.50
CA LYS A 235 32.77 -66.37 2.78
C LYS A 235 33.24 -67.81 2.88
N LEU A 236 33.49 -68.43 1.74
CA LEU A 236 34.19 -69.71 1.62
C LEU A 236 35.65 -69.39 1.29
N ASP A 237 36.57 -69.80 2.17
CA ASP A 237 38.00 -69.96 1.84
C ASP A 237 38.20 -71.18 0.93
#